data_AF-A0A2W2C683-F1
#
_entry.id   AF-A0A2W2C683-F1
#
_cell.length_a   1.000
_cell.length_b   1.000
_cell.length_c   1.000
_cell.angle_alpha   90.00
_cell.angle_beta   90.00
_cell.angle_gamma   90.00
#
_symmetry.space_group_name_H-M   'P 1'
#
loop_
_entity.id
_entity.type
_entity.pdbx_description
1 polymer ?
#
loop_
_entity_poly.entity_id
_entity_poly.type
_entity_poly.pdbx_seq_one_letter_code
_entity_poly.pdbx_strand_id
1 'polypeptide(L)'
;MRVRVLITLVTAGTLPLVGGGPSTAADAERLPAADVLAAPAGYTLSWADEFDTTSVDTTRWSYRTTKPHDGWSTQRPENVSVGGGVMTVHLCPKGTSGPQCLPTSATTDYTGGGLISKARPRYGYYETRVRTNVGSGWHSAFWSAEVGATGAFTEIDGFEIDSHIPDQVMHNVIAWNHGGYLSSDLLRLGFDSSAGWHVYGFEWTEDRVQFYVDGQRTWYADYAPGTYVHNFLNVWLTTIAVGRNGSPGVDDSALPGQVQWDYFRFYERDAYGDNDSPTGGYAESGTGWGSSGLPAFARLTSRYSCDPGTSAHWTVRPPATGSYRAYFYRVGGDGGQTGAPVTVSDGGTTLASAPVDFGAAGNAWVPVGGALSLVEDRPYTVRVERTGAGCIRADAVKLVRQ
;
A
#
# COMPACT_ATOMS: atom_id res chain seq x y z
N MET A 1 23.84 -23.96 37.53
CA MET A 1 24.95 -24.24 38.48
C MET A 1 26.25 -24.24 37.67
N ARG A 2 27.33 -23.61 38.19
CA ARG A 2 28.52 -23.05 37.49
C ARG A 2 28.27 -21.60 37.00
N VAL A 3 28.62 -20.48 37.67
CA VAL A 3 29.83 -20.05 38.45
C VAL A 3 31.04 -20.02 37.50
N ARG A 4 31.80 -18.95 37.21
CA ARG A 4 32.22 -17.67 37.87
C ARG A 4 32.96 -16.80 36.80
N VAL A 5 32.88 -15.45 36.79
CA VAL A 5 33.95 -14.45 37.22
C VAL A 5 35.19 -14.45 36.30
N LEU A 6 35.85 -13.36 35.85
CA LEU A 6 35.84 -11.89 36.07
C LEU A 6 37.02 -11.30 35.22
N ILE A 7 37.10 -9.97 35.16
CA ILE A 7 38.30 -9.12 35.07
C ILE A 7 38.57 -8.41 33.72
N THR A 8 38.41 -7.10 33.85
CA THR A 8 38.84 -5.91 33.10
C THR A 8 40.30 -5.92 32.64
N LEU A 9 40.57 -5.34 31.46
CA LEU A 9 41.81 -4.58 31.25
C LEU A 9 41.54 -3.35 30.37
N VAL A 10 41.75 -2.17 30.96
CA VAL A 10 41.94 -0.90 30.26
C VAL A 10 43.42 -0.80 29.94
N THR A 11 43.76 -0.68 28.66
CA THR A 11 45.10 -0.26 28.21
C THR A 11 44.95 0.95 27.31
N ALA A 12 45.39 2.09 27.83
CA ALA A 12 45.71 3.27 27.03
C ALA A 12 46.95 2.97 26.19
N GLY A 13 46.89 3.23 24.89
CA GLY A 13 48.01 3.00 23.97
C GLY A 13 47.87 3.83 22.70
N THR A 14 48.60 4.96 22.68
CA THR A 14 49.29 5.60 21.55
C THR A 14 48.58 5.72 20.19
N LEU A 15 48.27 6.97 19.80
CA LEU A 15 48.01 7.39 18.41
C LEU A 15 49.24 7.15 17.51
N PRO A 16 49.04 6.68 16.27
CA PRO A 16 49.90 7.04 15.15
C PRO A 16 49.25 8.14 14.30
N LEU A 17 49.99 9.23 14.07
CA LEU A 17 49.81 10.13 12.93
C LEU A 17 50.43 9.47 11.69
N VAL A 18 49.61 9.09 10.70
CA VAL A 18 49.95 8.94 9.26
C VAL A 18 48.60 8.97 8.54
N GLY A 19 48.33 9.65 7.44
CA GLY A 19 49.06 10.50 6.51
C GLY A 19 48.05 10.80 5.39
N GLY A 20 47.95 12.06 4.96
CA GLY A 20 46.95 12.50 3.98
C GLY A 20 47.18 11.89 2.60
N GLY A 21 46.17 11.19 2.10
CA GLY A 21 45.95 10.94 0.68
C GLY A 21 44.66 11.63 0.22
N PRO A 22 44.50 12.01 -1.06
CA PRO A 22 43.30 12.68 -1.52
C PRO A 22 42.15 11.67 -1.52
N SER A 23 41.25 11.81 -0.55
CA SER A 23 39.93 11.19 -0.58
C SER A 23 39.15 11.86 -1.71
N THR A 24 38.82 11.06 -2.74
CA THR A 24 37.88 11.44 -3.78
C THR A 24 36.54 11.77 -3.14
N ALA A 25 36.05 12.98 -3.39
CA ALA A 25 34.74 13.45 -2.98
C ALA A 25 33.63 12.61 -3.62
N ALA A 26 33.27 11.50 -2.97
CA ALA A 26 32.07 10.72 -3.24
C ALA A 26 31.37 10.24 -1.95
N ASP A 27 31.92 10.56 -0.77
CA ASP A 27 31.35 10.20 0.54
C ASP A 27 31.15 11.46 1.39
N ALA A 28 30.13 12.26 1.08
CA ALA A 28 29.64 13.30 2.00
C ALA A 28 28.27 13.86 1.58
N GLU A 29 27.23 13.03 1.52
CA GLU A 29 25.87 13.50 1.85
C GLU A 29 24.90 12.35 2.17
N ARG A 30 25.30 11.41 3.02
CA ARG A 30 24.30 10.64 3.75
C ARG A 30 23.85 11.50 4.93
N LEU A 31 22.77 12.26 4.72
CA LEU A 31 22.02 12.87 5.83
C LEU A 31 21.80 11.78 6.90
N PRO A 32 21.97 12.09 8.20
CA PRO A 32 21.76 11.08 9.23
C PRO A 32 20.33 10.58 9.12
N ALA A 33 20.17 9.28 8.89
CA ALA A 33 18.92 8.55 8.83
C ALA A 33 18.26 8.43 10.22
N ALA A 34 18.14 9.55 10.93
CA ALA A 34 17.53 9.62 12.24
C ALA A 34 16.26 10.48 12.17
N ASP A 35 15.13 9.78 12.36
CA ASP A 35 13.92 10.26 13.03
C ASP A 35 13.03 11.27 12.30
N VAL A 36 12.74 11.04 11.02
CA VAL A 36 11.33 11.23 10.59
C VAL A 36 10.69 9.86 10.72
N LEU A 37 9.84 9.68 11.73
CA LEU A 37 8.91 8.55 11.74
C LEU A 37 8.14 8.61 10.42
N ALA A 38 8.41 7.65 9.55
CA ALA A 38 7.70 7.44 8.31
C ALA A 38 6.21 7.23 8.57
N ALA A 39 5.90 6.15 9.29
CA ALA A 39 4.55 5.76 9.63
C ALA A 39 4.07 6.37 10.96
N PRO A 40 2.76 6.65 11.10
CA PRO A 40 2.16 7.04 12.38
C PRO A 40 2.44 6.02 13.50
N ALA A 41 2.38 6.47 14.75
CA ALA A 41 2.57 5.60 15.90
C ALA A 41 1.60 4.40 15.90
N GLY A 42 2.10 3.22 16.26
CA GLY A 42 1.30 1.98 16.34
C GLY A 42 1.27 1.15 15.06
N TYR A 43 1.87 1.64 13.97
CA TYR A 43 2.06 0.90 12.71
C TYR A 43 3.30 0.01 12.76
N THR A 44 3.26 -1.11 12.03
CA THR A 44 4.36 -2.08 11.90
C THR A 44 4.61 -2.37 10.43
N LEU A 45 5.87 -2.51 10.04
CA LEU A 45 6.26 -2.77 8.65
C LEU A 45 5.68 -4.12 8.20
N SER A 46 4.86 -4.11 7.15
CA SER A 46 4.20 -5.31 6.61
C SER A 46 4.82 -5.74 5.29
N TRP A 47 5.09 -4.79 4.40
CA TRP A 47 5.69 -5.07 3.10
C TRP A 47 6.60 -3.91 2.69
N ALA A 48 7.80 -4.21 2.20
CA ALA A 48 8.77 -3.20 1.80
C ALA A 48 9.70 -3.69 0.71
N ASP A 49 10.12 -2.79 -0.17
CA ASP A 49 11.20 -3.00 -1.11
C ASP A 49 12.21 -1.85 -0.97
N GLU A 50 13.42 -2.18 -0.52
CA GLU A 50 14.54 -1.24 -0.39
C GLU A 50 15.39 -1.21 -1.67
N PHE A 51 14.98 -1.94 -2.72
CA PHE A 51 15.67 -1.98 -4.02
C PHE A 51 17.17 -2.36 -3.94
N ASP A 52 17.53 -3.16 -2.92
CA ASP A 52 18.89 -3.66 -2.68
C ASP A 52 19.32 -4.80 -3.62
N THR A 53 18.40 -5.32 -4.44
CA THR A 53 18.72 -6.33 -5.45
C THR A 53 19.52 -5.71 -6.61
N THR A 54 20.07 -6.56 -7.49
CA THR A 54 20.79 -6.11 -8.70
C THR A 54 19.90 -6.02 -9.94
N SER A 55 18.60 -6.28 -9.77
CA SER A 55 17.58 -6.25 -10.83
C SER A 55 16.19 -6.25 -10.21
N VAL A 56 15.19 -5.77 -10.94
CA VAL A 56 13.79 -5.78 -10.49
C VAL A 56 13.37 -7.19 -10.08
N ASP A 57 12.84 -7.34 -8.85
CA ASP A 57 12.22 -8.58 -8.42
C ASP A 57 10.84 -8.73 -9.07
N THR A 58 10.82 -9.43 -10.21
CA THR A 58 9.58 -9.68 -10.95
C THR A 58 8.62 -10.65 -10.26
N THR A 59 8.98 -11.27 -9.13
CA THR A 59 8.02 -12.00 -8.29
C THR A 59 7.17 -11.05 -7.45
N ARG A 60 7.66 -9.83 -7.22
CA ARG A 60 7.02 -8.76 -6.43
C ARG A 60 6.43 -7.66 -7.29
N TRP A 61 7.02 -7.39 -8.45
CA TRP A 61 6.65 -6.28 -9.31
C TRP A 61 6.34 -6.73 -10.74
N SER A 62 5.46 -5.99 -11.39
CA SER A 62 5.22 -6.01 -12.83
C SER A 62 5.69 -4.68 -13.42
N TYR A 63 6.19 -4.69 -14.65
CA TYR A 63 6.54 -3.44 -15.34
C TYR A 63 5.28 -2.75 -15.88
N ARG A 64 5.27 -1.42 -15.85
CA ARG A 64 4.34 -0.63 -16.65
C ARG A 64 4.79 -0.67 -18.11
N THR A 65 3.92 -1.14 -19.02
CA THR A 65 4.27 -1.37 -20.43
C THR A 65 3.39 -0.64 -21.44
N THR A 66 2.37 0.07 -20.98
CA THR A 66 1.39 0.74 -21.85
C THR A 66 1.71 2.21 -22.03
N LYS A 67 1.41 2.75 -23.21
CA LYS A 67 1.38 4.20 -23.45
C LYS A 67 0.11 4.78 -22.81
N PRO A 68 0.19 5.81 -21.94
CA PRO A 68 -0.99 6.54 -21.48
C PRO A 68 -1.78 7.11 -22.66
N HIS A 69 -3.11 7.22 -22.55
CA HIS A 69 -3.98 7.58 -23.69
C HIS A 69 -3.60 8.90 -24.40
N ASP A 70 -3.13 9.88 -23.62
CA ASP A 70 -2.65 11.21 -23.97
C ASP A 70 -1.14 11.38 -23.75
N GLY A 71 -0.44 10.28 -23.47
CA GLY A 71 0.98 10.28 -23.14
C GLY A 71 1.88 10.51 -24.35
N TRP A 72 3.02 11.15 -24.11
CA TRP A 72 4.09 11.35 -25.09
C TRP A 72 5.18 10.28 -25.01
N SER A 73 5.08 9.35 -24.05
CA SER A 73 6.06 8.28 -23.87
C SER A 73 5.44 6.89 -23.84
N THR A 74 6.13 5.94 -24.48
CA THR A 74 5.87 4.51 -24.32
C THR A 74 6.60 4.01 -23.08
N GLN A 75 5.90 3.30 -22.20
CA GLN A 75 6.49 2.73 -20.98
C GLN A 75 7.11 1.39 -21.29
N ARG A 76 8.35 1.15 -20.84
CA ARG A 76 9.08 -0.06 -21.22
C ARG A 76 9.88 -0.66 -20.05
N PRO A 77 9.99 -2.00 -19.98
CA PRO A 77 10.77 -2.66 -18.93
C PRO A 77 12.25 -2.24 -18.90
N GLU A 78 12.89 -2.09 -20.05
CA GLU A 78 14.30 -1.72 -20.12
C GLU A 78 14.60 -0.33 -19.55
N ASN A 79 13.61 0.56 -19.50
CA ASN A 79 13.74 1.89 -18.88
C ASN A 79 13.73 1.81 -17.35
N VAL A 80 13.58 0.63 -16.73
CA VAL A 80 13.62 0.48 -15.28
C VAL A 80 14.81 -0.39 -14.88
N SER A 81 15.66 0.15 -14.00
CA SER A 81 16.77 -0.60 -13.40
C SER A 81 16.69 -0.55 -11.88
N VAL A 82 17.14 -1.61 -11.22
CA VAL A 82 17.30 -1.68 -9.77
C VAL A 82 18.73 -2.09 -9.47
N GLY A 83 19.38 -1.39 -8.55
CA GLY A 83 20.74 -1.67 -8.14
C GLY A 83 21.27 -0.63 -7.15
N GLY A 84 22.06 -1.08 -6.17
CA GLY A 84 22.70 -0.19 -5.20
C GLY A 84 21.72 0.48 -4.23
N GLY A 85 20.59 -0.17 -3.93
CA GLY A 85 19.55 0.36 -3.03
C GLY A 85 18.62 1.38 -3.68
N VAL A 86 18.54 1.41 -5.03
CA VAL A 86 17.74 2.40 -5.75
C VAL A 86 17.06 1.76 -6.96
N MET A 87 15.76 2.03 -7.12
CA MET A 87 15.04 1.88 -8.39
C MET A 87 15.20 3.16 -9.21
N THR A 88 15.60 3.05 -10.47
CA THR A 88 15.71 4.17 -11.41
C THR A 88 14.82 3.95 -12.62
N VAL A 89 13.99 4.95 -12.96
CA VAL A 89 13.29 5.05 -14.24
C VAL A 89 14.06 6.01 -15.14
N HIS A 90 14.57 5.48 -16.25
CA HIS A 90 15.30 6.21 -17.28
C HIS A 90 14.34 6.88 -18.24
N LEU A 91 14.49 8.19 -18.39
CA LEU A 91 13.66 9.04 -19.24
C LEU A 91 14.45 9.35 -20.52
N CYS A 92 14.01 8.78 -21.63
CA CYS A 92 14.80 8.75 -22.86
C CYS A 92 14.18 9.56 -24.01
N PRO A 93 15.01 10.15 -24.89
CA PRO A 93 14.57 10.79 -26.13
C PRO A 93 13.72 9.89 -27.03
N LYS A 94 13.00 10.51 -27.95
CA LYS A 94 12.20 9.80 -28.96
C LYS A 94 12.99 8.73 -29.70
N GLY A 95 12.42 7.54 -29.82
CA GLY A 95 13.05 6.42 -30.56
C GLY A 95 14.26 5.80 -29.86
N THR A 96 14.42 6.03 -28.56
CA THR A 96 15.48 5.43 -27.75
C THR A 96 14.93 4.80 -26.46
N SER A 97 15.65 3.87 -25.83
CA SER A 97 15.24 3.23 -24.57
C SER A 97 16.40 2.63 -23.78
N GLY A 98 16.13 2.27 -22.53
CA GLY A 98 17.09 1.61 -21.65
C GLY A 98 18.00 2.56 -20.87
N PRO A 99 18.87 2.04 -20.00
CA PRO A 99 19.72 2.88 -19.12
C PRO A 99 20.69 3.80 -19.86
N GLN A 100 21.02 3.47 -21.11
CA GLN A 100 21.88 4.29 -21.97
C GLN A 100 21.10 5.00 -23.08
N CYS A 101 19.76 4.95 -23.06
CA CYS A 101 18.88 5.50 -24.10
C CYS A 101 19.39 5.21 -25.52
N LEU A 102 19.59 3.92 -25.83
CA LEU A 102 20.05 3.49 -27.14
C LEU A 102 18.91 3.48 -28.16
N PRO A 103 19.18 3.70 -29.46
CA PRO A 103 18.16 3.63 -30.50
C PRO A 103 17.37 2.32 -30.48
N THR A 104 16.06 2.41 -30.70
CA THR A 104 15.15 1.27 -30.69
C THR A 104 14.06 1.41 -31.76
N SER A 105 13.68 0.32 -32.40
CA SER A 105 12.60 0.30 -33.40
C SER A 105 11.21 0.04 -32.80
N ALA A 106 11.13 -0.26 -31.50
CA ALA A 106 9.86 -0.64 -30.86
C ALA A 106 8.91 0.55 -30.61
N THR A 107 9.38 1.79 -30.73
CA THR A 107 8.57 3.00 -30.60
C THR A 107 9.28 4.20 -31.23
N THR A 108 8.53 5.20 -31.66
CA THR A 108 9.04 6.52 -32.08
C THR A 108 8.77 7.61 -31.04
N ASP A 109 8.10 7.26 -29.94
CA ASP A 109 7.83 8.15 -28.81
C ASP A 109 9.05 8.28 -27.89
N TYR A 110 8.98 9.21 -26.92
CA TYR A 110 9.84 9.17 -25.74
C TYR A 110 9.65 7.82 -25.01
N THR A 111 10.59 7.42 -24.15
CA THR A 111 10.40 6.23 -23.31
C THR A 111 10.65 6.52 -21.85
N GLY A 112 9.82 5.90 -21.01
CA GLY A 112 9.90 5.93 -19.56
C GLY A 112 9.52 4.57 -19.00
N GLY A 113 9.17 4.51 -17.72
CA GLY A 113 8.75 3.27 -17.11
C GLY A 113 8.17 3.42 -15.72
N GLY A 114 8.06 2.28 -15.06
CA GLY A 114 7.61 2.19 -13.68
C GLY A 114 7.34 0.75 -13.29
N LEU A 115 7.15 0.56 -11.99
CA LEU A 115 6.80 -0.73 -11.40
C LEU A 115 5.40 -0.66 -10.80
N ILE A 116 4.73 -1.82 -10.84
CA ILE A 116 3.39 -2.03 -10.32
C ILE A 116 3.47 -3.24 -9.39
N SER A 117 3.15 -3.08 -8.11
CA SER A 117 3.27 -4.18 -7.15
C SER A 117 2.31 -5.31 -7.51
N LYS A 118 2.71 -6.55 -7.26
CA LYS A 118 1.82 -7.72 -7.30
C LYS A 118 1.05 -7.88 -5.99
N ALA A 119 1.66 -7.44 -4.89
CA ALA A 119 0.96 -7.23 -3.63
C ALA A 119 -0.17 -6.21 -3.86
N ARG A 120 -1.32 -6.46 -3.22
CA ARG A 120 -2.48 -5.58 -3.27
C ARG A 120 -2.89 -5.19 -1.85
N PRO A 121 -2.08 -4.40 -1.14
CA PRO A 121 -2.43 -3.92 0.20
C PRO A 121 -3.72 -3.06 0.17
N ARG A 122 -4.31 -2.86 1.36
CA ARG A 122 -5.49 -1.99 1.53
C ARG A 122 -5.25 -0.97 2.64
N TYR A 123 -5.84 -1.15 3.82
CA TYR A 123 -5.74 -0.17 4.89
C TYR A 123 -4.35 -0.22 5.52
N GLY A 124 -3.72 0.94 5.64
CA GLY A 124 -2.38 1.03 6.19
C GLY A 124 -1.74 2.39 5.92
N TYR A 125 -0.46 2.50 6.23
CA TYR A 125 0.38 3.63 5.85
C TYR A 125 1.33 3.21 4.74
N TYR A 126 1.40 4.02 3.69
CA TYR A 126 2.24 3.79 2.53
C TYR A 126 3.24 4.92 2.40
N GLU A 127 4.47 4.59 2.01
CA GLU A 127 5.52 5.56 1.88
C GLU A 127 6.52 5.21 0.79
N THR A 128 7.03 6.23 0.13
CA THR A 128 8.22 6.13 -0.69
C THR A 128 9.10 7.35 -0.50
N ARG A 129 10.41 7.16 -0.71
CA ARG A 129 11.37 8.25 -0.81
C ARG A 129 11.87 8.37 -2.25
N VAL A 130 11.66 9.51 -2.86
CA VAL A 130 11.85 9.73 -4.31
C VAL A 130 12.61 11.02 -4.56
N ARG A 131 13.35 11.05 -5.66
CA ARG A 131 13.91 12.25 -6.29
C ARG A 131 13.40 12.32 -7.72
N THR A 132 12.67 13.39 -8.05
CA THR A 132 12.08 13.57 -9.39
C THR A 132 13.09 14.11 -10.39
N ASN A 133 12.73 14.12 -11.68
CA ASN A 133 13.62 14.57 -12.74
C ASN A 133 13.62 16.10 -12.88
N VAL A 134 14.73 16.63 -13.39
CA VAL A 134 14.82 17.99 -13.95
C VAL A 134 14.24 17.98 -15.38
N GLY A 135 13.78 19.15 -15.84
CA GLY A 135 13.27 19.35 -17.20
C GLY A 135 11.78 19.06 -17.33
N SER A 136 11.07 19.86 -18.13
CA SER A 136 9.61 19.80 -18.25
C SER A 136 9.09 18.55 -18.98
N GLY A 137 7.78 18.31 -18.85
CA GLY A 137 7.04 17.35 -19.67
C GLY A 137 6.93 15.94 -19.13
N TRP A 138 7.41 15.69 -17.91
CA TRP A 138 7.30 14.42 -17.22
C TRP A 138 6.37 14.56 -16.01
N HIS A 139 5.69 13.46 -15.72
CA HIS A 139 4.76 13.32 -14.62
C HIS A 139 5.15 12.09 -13.81
N SER A 140 5.72 12.33 -12.63
CA SER A 140 6.13 11.31 -11.69
C SER A 140 5.03 11.10 -10.66
N ALA A 141 4.72 9.83 -10.37
CA ALA A 141 3.66 9.51 -9.45
C ALA A 141 3.98 8.28 -8.59
N PHE A 142 3.59 8.37 -7.32
CA PHE A 142 3.37 7.24 -6.42
C PHE A 142 1.87 7.19 -6.13
N TRP A 143 1.23 6.13 -6.59
CA TRP A 143 -0.22 6.00 -6.54
C TRP A 143 -0.62 4.55 -6.30
N SER A 144 -1.89 4.33 -6.00
CA SER A 144 -2.45 3.00 -5.74
C SER A 144 -3.78 2.83 -6.42
N ALA A 145 -3.90 1.81 -7.28
CA ALA A 145 -5.11 1.47 -8.01
C ALA A 145 -5.11 -0.02 -8.38
N GLU A 146 -6.28 -0.62 -8.51
CA GLU A 146 -6.41 -2.02 -8.97
C GLU A 146 -6.06 -2.15 -10.46
N VAL A 147 -5.10 -3.02 -10.78
CA VAL A 147 -4.74 -3.33 -12.18
C VAL A 147 -5.91 -4.04 -12.86
N GLY A 148 -6.40 -3.45 -13.96
CA GLY A 148 -7.47 -4.06 -14.75
C GLY A 148 -8.84 -4.00 -14.07
N ALA A 149 -9.04 -3.06 -13.14
CA ALA A 149 -10.32 -2.84 -12.47
C ALA A 149 -11.48 -2.77 -13.48
N THR A 150 -12.56 -3.50 -13.19
CA THR A 150 -13.81 -3.43 -13.94
C THR A 150 -14.91 -2.94 -13.01
N GLY A 151 -15.66 -1.92 -13.42
CA GLY A 151 -16.69 -1.30 -12.58
C GLY A 151 -16.17 -0.19 -11.68
N ALA A 152 -16.73 -0.07 -10.48
CA ALA A 152 -16.36 0.97 -9.51
C ALA A 152 -15.08 0.58 -8.76
N PHE A 153 -14.12 1.50 -8.69
CA PHE A 153 -12.86 1.25 -7.99
C PHE A 153 -12.25 2.53 -7.41
N THR A 154 -11.36 2.33 -6.45
CA THR A 154 -10.57 3.39 -5.80
C THR A 154 -9.21 3.56 -6.46
N GLU A 155 -8.81 4.81 -6.63
CA GLU A 155 -7.45 5.25 -6.90
C GLU A 155 -7.02 6.27 -5.85
N ILE A 156 -5.82 6.11 -5.31
CA ILE A 156 -5.22 7.03 -4.33
C ILE A 156 -3.87 7.48 -4.88
N ASP A 157 -3.75 8.77 -5.15
CA ASP A 157 -2.52 9.38 -5.65
C ASP A 157 -1.75 9.97 -4.47
N GLY A 158 -0.81 9.18 -3.93
CA GLY A 158 0.06 9.57 -2.83
C GLY A 158 0.87 10.81 -3.15
N PHE A 159 1.44 10.87 -4.34
CA PHE A 159 1.84 12.11 -4.98
C PHE A 159 1.72 12.02 -6.50
N GLU A 160 1.42 13.16 -7.11
CA GLU A 160 1.60 13.45 -8.52
C GLU A 160 2.39 14.76 -8.65
N ILE A 161 3.50 14.72 -9.38
CA ILE A 161 4.37 15.88 -9.62
C ILE A 161 4.58 16.02 -11.12
N ASP A 162 4.23 17.21 -11.65
CA ASP A 162 4.56 17.61 -13.00
C ASP A 162 5.89 18.36 -13.01
N SER A 163 6.85 17.88 -13.79
CA SER A 163 8.23 18.37 -13.76
C SER A 163 8.44 19.80 -14.27
N HIS A 164 7.42 20.44 -14.88
CA HIS A 164 7.45 21.86 -15.24
C HIS A 164 7.07 22.79 -14.07
N ILE A 165 6.52 22.24 -12.99
CA ILE A 165 6.19 22.94 -11.74
C ILE A 165 6.70 22.10 -10.56
N PRO A 166 8.02 21.86 -10.47
CA PRO A 166 8.59 20.88 -9.55
C PRO A 166 8.46 21.28 -8.07
N ASP A 167 7.98 22.50 -7.79
CA ASP A 167 7.69 23.02 -6.45
C ASP A 167 6.26 22.72 -5.97
N GLN A 168 5.50 21.95 -6.73
CA GLN A 168 4.11 21.64 -6.45
C GLN A 168 3.82 20.14 -6.52
N VAL A 169 2.87 19.70 -5.69
CA VAL A 169 2.38 18.33 -5.62
C VAL A 169 0.85 18.32 -5.67
N MET A 170 0.29 17.27 -6.25
CA MET A 170 -1.13 16.97 -6.18
C MET A 170 -1.34 15.64 -5.44
N HIS A 171 -2.35 15.60 -4.58
CA HIS A 171 -2.85 14.42 -3.90
C HIS A 171 -4.31 14.22 -4.30
N ASN A 172 -4.68 12.98 -4.65
CA ASN A 172 -6.03 12.67 -5.06
C ASN A 172 -6.55 11.39 -4.42
N VAL A 173 -7.87 11.35 -4.24
CA VAL A 173 -8.63 10.13 -4.02
C VAL A 173 -9.76 10.11 -5.04
N ILE A 174 -9.74 9.14 -5.95
CA ILE A 174 -10.66 9.02 -7.07
C ILE A 174 -11.52 7.78 -6.89
N ALA A 175 -12.83 7.99 -6.81
CA ALA A 175 -13.86 6.96 -6.81
C ALA A 175 -14.41 6.78 -8.23
N TRP A 176 -13.64 6.09 -9.06
CA TRP A 176 -13.98 5.85 -10.46
C TRP A 176 -15.31 5.10 -10.59
N ASN A 177 -16.12 5.52 -11.57
CA ASN A 177 -17.45 4.98 -11.85
C ASN A 177 -18.42 4.99 -10.64
N HIS A 178 -18.11 5.81 -9.62
CA HIS A 178 -18.89 5.92 -8.40
C HIS A 178 -19.07 7.36 -7.88
N GLY A 179 -18.52 8.34 -8.62
CA GLY A 179 -18.96 9.74 -8.51
C GLY A 179 -18.23 10.59 -7.47
N GLY A 180 -16.93 10.34 -7.24
CA GLY A 180 -16.12 11.20 -6.38
C GLY A 180 -14.73 11.44 -6.95
N TYR A 181 -14.34 12.70 -7.06
CA TYR A 181 -12.96 13.13 -7.27
C TYR A 181 -12.63 14.10 -6.13
N LEU A 182 -11.77 13.66 -5.20
CA LEU A 182 -11.35 14.43 -4.06
C LEU A 182 -9.89 14.81 -4.30
N SER A 183 -9.62 16.10 -4.46
CA SER A 183 -8.29 16.58 -4.83
C SER A 183 -7.81 17.66 -3.88
N SER A 184 -6.51 17.69 -3.64
CA SER A 184 -5.83 18.80 -2.98
C SER A 184 -5.68 20.04 -3.86
N ASP A 185 -6.00 19.95 -5.15
CA ASP A 185 -5.44 20.80 -6.19
C ASP A 185 -3.90 20.79 -6.13
N LEU A 186 -3.25 21.79 -6.75
CA LEU A 186 -1.80 21.98 -6.68
C LEU A 186 -1.40 22.62 -5.34
N LEU A 187 -0.71 21.86 -4.50
CA LEU A 187 -0.13 22.33 -3.24
C LEU A 187 1.35 22.69 -3.43
N ARG A 188 1.78 23.81 -2.85
CA ARG A 188 3.19 24.20 -2.82
C ARG A 188 3.97 23.39 -1.79
N LEU A 189 5.10 22.82 -2.23
CA LEU A 189 6.04 22.09 -1.42
C LEU A 189 6.98 23.00 -0.62
N GLY A 190 7.28 24.19 -1.16
CA GLY A 190 8.30 25.09 -0.58
C GLY A 190 9.74 24.67 -0.89
N PHE A 191 9.91 23.66 -1.73
CA PHE A 191 11.19 23.16 -2.25
C PHE A 191 10.98 22.66 -3.68
N ASP A 192 12.07 22.51 -4.44
CA ASP A 192 12.08 21.86 -5.75
C ASP A 192 12.25 20.35 -5.57
N SER A 193 11.25 19.56 -5.94
CA SER A 193 11.25 18.09 -5.78
C SER A 193 12.35 17.37 -6.56
N SER A 194 12.96 18.01 -7.56
CA SER A 194 14.05 17.44 -8.36
C SER A 194 15.43 17.69 -7.71
N ALA A 195 15.51 18.68 -6.82
CA ALA A 195 16.76 19.09 -6.19
C ALA A 195 17.31 18.06 -5.19
N GLY A 196 16.45 17.23 -4.60
CA GLY A 196 16.85 16.27 -3.58
C GLY A 196 15.84 15.14 -3.36
N TRP A 197 16.13 14.32 -2.34
CA TRP A 197 15.26 13.23 -1.92
C TRP A 197 14.19 13.73 -0.95
N HIS A 198 12.93 13.39 -1.22
CA HIS A 198 11.80 13.72 -0.36
C HIS A 198 10.96 12.48 -0.08
N VAL A 199 10.31 12.46 1.08
CA VAL A 199 9.45 11.38 1.52
C VAL A 199 8.00 11.76 1.25
N TYR A 200 7.28 10.91 0.55
CA TYR A 200 5.85 11.07 0.29
C TYR A 200 5.13 9.84 0.82
N GLY A 201 4.03 10.07 1.53
CA GLY A 201 3.24 8.98 2.07
C GLY A 201 1.77 9.30 2.20
N PHE A 202 0.98 8.25 2.36
CA PHE A 202 -0.43 8.39 2.70
C PHE A 202 -0.87 7.30 3.68
N GLU A 203 -1.81 7.66 4.56
CA GLU A 203 -2.48 6.75 5.47
C GLU A 203 -3.90 6.52 4.98
N TRP A 204 -4.24 5.29 4.65
CA TRP A 204 -5.60 4.90 4.29
C TRP A 204 -6.25 4.11 5.42
N THR A 205 -7.31 4.67 5.99
CA THR A 205 -8.16 4.07 7.03
C THR A 205 -9.58 3.85 6.50
N GLU A 206 -10.45 3.20 7.27
CA GLU A 206 -11.85 3.02 6.87
C GLU A 206 -12.53 4.34 6.54
N ASP A 207 -12.30 5.43 7.29
CA ASP A 207 -13.09 6.66 7.11
C ASP A 207 -12.40 7.76 6.32
N ARG A 208 -11.10 7.63 6.03
CA ARG A 208 -10.28 8.73 5.50
C ARG A 208 -8.96 8.28 4.87
N VAL A 209 -8.48 9.08 3.93
CA VAL A 209 -7.10 9.09 3.44
C VAL A 209 -6.38 10.37 3.90
N GLN A 210 -5.18 10.25 4.47
CA GLN A 210 -4.35 11.40 4.89
C GLN A 210 -3.01 11.37 4.14
N PHE A 211 -2.51 12.52 3.71
CA PHE A 211 -1.31 12.63 2.87
C PHE A 211 -0.21 13.40 3.59
N TYR A 212 1.03 13.00 3.33
CA TYR A 212 2.21 13.47 4.03
C TYR A 212 3.34 13.77 3.05
N VAL A 213 4.06 14.85 3.32
CA VAL A 213 5.33 15.21 2.68
C VAL A 213 6.36 15.45 3.77
N ASP A 214 7.50 14.76 3.70
CA ASP A 214 8.57 14.79 4.69
C ASP A 214 8.06 14.60 6.13
N GLY A 215 7.14 13.65 6.30
CA GLY A 215 6.49 13.30 7.58
C GLY A 215 5.44 14.30 8.07
N GLN A 216 5.23 15.43 7.38
CA GLN A 216 4.23 16.42 7.73
C GLN A 216 2.94 16.19 6.95
N ARG A 217 1.80 16.16 7.65
CA ARG A 217 0.49 16.01 6.98
C ARG A 217 0.17 17.28 6.18
N THR A 218 -0.01 17.13 4.88
CA THR A 218 -0.32 18.24 3.95
C THR A 218 -1.79 18.33 3.60
N TRP A 219 -2.49 17.19 3.49
CA TRP A 219 -3.88 17.13 3.04
C TRP A 219 -4.59 15.88 3.55
N TYR A 220 -5.93 15.86 3.46
CA TYR A 220 -6.74 14.67 3.73
C TYR A 220 -8.10 14.73 3.01
N ALA A 221 -8.71 13.57 2.85
CA ALA A 221 -10.06 13.40 2.31
C ALA A 221 -10.86 12.39 3.11
N ASP A 222 -12.09 12.73 3.49
CA ASP A 222 -13.03 11.78 4.06
C ASP A 222 -13.45 10.76 2.99
N TYR A 223 -13.31 9.47 3.29
CA TYR A 223 -13.47 8.39 2.34
C TYR A 223 -14.06 7.14 3.02
N ALA A 224 -15.33 7.22 3.40
CA ALA A 224 -16.00 6.19 4.20
C ALA A 224 -16.58 5.03 3.37
N PRO A 225 -16.61 3.79 3.89
CA PRO A 225 -17.05 2.57 3.18
C PRO A 225 -18.55 2.54 2.88
N GLY A 226 -19.35 3.36 3.55
CA GLY A 226 -20.77 3.54 3.21
C GLY A 226 -20.97 4.33 1.90
N THR A 227 -20.00 5.17 1.55
CA THR A 227 -20.03 6.04 0.37
C THR A 227 -19.23 5.43 -0.76
N TYR A 228 -18.01 4.95 -0.52
CA TYR A 228 -17.06 4.57 -1.57
C TYR A 228 -16.71 3.06 -1.53
N VAL A 229 -16.12 2.56 -2.63
CA VAL A 229 -15.64 1.17 -2.75
C VAL A 229 -14.21 1.08 -2.22
N HIS A 230 -13.86 0.06 -1.43
CA HIS A 230 -12.50 -0.06 -0.89
C HIS A 230 -11.82 -1.35 -1.38
N ASN A 231 -11.40 -1.32 -2.66
CA ASN A 231 -10.68 -2.41 -3.32
C ASN A 231 -9.31 -2.67 -2.69
N PHE A 232 -8.73 -3.83 -3.01
CA PHE A 232 -7.31 -4.09 -2.79
C PHE A 232 -6.50 -3.51 -3.94
N LEU A 233 -5.54 -2.64 -3.65
CA LEU A 233 -4.91 -1.79 -4.66
C LEU A 233 -3.47 -2.21 -4.91
N ASN A 234 -3.08 -2.28 -6.17
CA ASN A 234 -1.66 -2.35 -6.52
C ASN A 234 -1.03 -0.98 -6.28
N VAL A 235 0.23 -0.96 -5.85
CA VAL A 235 1.06 0.23 -5.76
C VAL A 235 1.76 0.46 -7.09
N TRP A 236 1.76 1.70 -7.55
CA TRP A 236 2.36 2.13 -8.81
C TRP A 236 3.43 3.19 -8.53
N LEU A 237 4.66 2.90 -8.93
CA LEU A 237 5.81 3.80 -8.90
C LEU A 237 6.20 4.10 -10.34
N THR A 238 5.78 5.24 -10.87
CA THR A 238 5.81 5.47 -12.32
C THR A 238 6.26 6.86 -12.70
N THR A 239 6.84 7.00 -13.89
CA THR A 239 7.05 8.30 -14.50
C THR A 239 6.74 8.24 -15.99
N ILE A 240 5.86 9.12 -16.44
CA ILE A 240 5.38 9.18 -17.82
C ILE A 240 5.57 10.59 -18.38
N ALA A 241 5.94 10.70 -19.65
CA ALA A 241 5.82 11.97 -20.37
C ALA A 241 4.35 12.17 -20.77
N VAL A 242 3.75 13.28 -20.34
CA VAL A 242 2.34 13.62 -20.59
C VAL A 242 2.14 15.13 -20.43
N GLY A 243 1.15 15.67 -21.15
CA GLY A 243 0.72 17.06 -20.99
C GLY A 243 -0.34 17.22 -19.91
N ARG A 244 0.06 17.61 -18.70
CA ARG A 244 -0.85 18.00 -17.61
C ARG A 244 -0.57 19.43 -17.14
N ASN A 245 -1.56 20.07 -16.52
CA ASN A 245 -1.41 21.36 -15.82
C ASN A 245 -0.65 22.45 -16.59
N GLY A 246 -0.91 22.56 -17.90
CA GLY A 246 -0.27 23.55 -18.77
C GLY A 246 1.19 23.25 -19.16
N SER A 247 1.62 21.99 -19.03
CA SER A 247 2.96 21.53 -19.41
C SER A 247 3.36 22.02 -20.82
N PRO A 248 4.55 22.64 -20.98
CA PRO A 248 5.01 23.16 -22.27
C PRO A 248 5.52 22.07 -23.22
N GLY A 249 5.50 20.80 -22.81
CA GLY A 249 6.13 19.69 -23.54
C GLY A 249 7.37 19.16 -22.84
N VAL A 250 7.91 18.06 -23.38
CA VAL A 250 9.17 17.48 -22.92
C VAL A 250 10.33 18.41 -23.27
N ASP A 251 11.16 18.73 -22.27
CA ASP A 251 12.43 19.43 -22.49
C ASP A 251 13.49 18.46 -23.00
N ASP A 252 13.69 18.40 -24.32
CA ASP A 252 14.70 17.55 -24.94
C ASP A 252 16.13 17.89 -24.48
N SER A 253 16.40 19.12 -24.03
CA SER A 253 17.73 19.52 -23.56
C SER A 253 18.10 18.94 -22.18
N ALA A 254 17.09 18.49 -21.44
CA ALA A 254 17.24 17.80 -20.15
C ALA A 254 17.31 16.28 -20.28
N LEU A 255 17.27 15.72 -21.50
CA LEU A 255 17.36 14.28 -21.74
C LEU A 255 18.78 13.84 -22.09
N PRO A 256 19.21 12.62 -21.68
CA PRO A 256 18.47 11.64 -20.88
C PRO A 256 18.29 12.08 -19.42
N GLY A 257 17.09 11.87 -18.88
CA GLY A 257 16.73 12.19 -17.50
C GLY A 257 16.49 10.92 -16.66
N GLN A 258 16.28 11.09 -15.36
CA GLN A 258 15.97 9.97 -14.47
C GLN A 258 15.08 10.39 -13.29
N VAL A 259 14.27 9.44 -12.82
CA VAL A 259 13.57 9.50 -11.54
C VAL A 259 14.02 8.33 -10.69
N GLN A 260 14.29 8.57 -9.41
CA GLN A 260 14.89 7.58 -8.53
C GLN A 260 14.03 7.39 -7.28
N TRP A 261 13.80 6.13 -6.91
CA TRP A 261 13.12 5.73 -5.68
C TRP A 261 14.11 4.95 -4.80
N ASP A 262 14.28 5.41 -3.57
CA ASP A 262 15.16 4.82 -2.54
C ASP A 262 14.47 3.59 -1.93
N TYR A 263 13.18 3.70 -1.61
CA TYR A 263 12.41 2.57 -1.12
C TYR A 263 10.91 2.73 -1.40
N PHE A 264 10.19 1.63 -1.28
CA PHE A 264 8.76 1.63 -0.98
C PHE A 264 8.49 0.84 0.31
N ARG A 265 7.62 1.36 1.18
CA ARG A 265 7.23 0.70 2.43
C ARG A 265 5.73 0.83 2.67
N PHE A 266 5.14 -0.27 3.14
CA PHE A 266 3.75 -0.38 3.58
C PHE A 266 3.71 -0.91 5.00
N TYR A 267 2.93 -0.25 5.84
CA TYR A 267 2.81 -0.54 7.26
C TYR A 267 1.35 -0.76 7.64
N GLU A 268 1.13 -1.68 8.58
CA GLU A 268 -0.20 -2.01 9.09
C GLU A 268 -0.27 -1.77 10.59
N ARG A 269 -1.44 -1.30 11.05
CA ARG A 269 -1.79 -1.20 12.47
C ARG A 269 -2.76 -2.33 12.87
N ASP A 270 -3.74 -2.54 12.01
CA ASP A 270 -4.87 -3.45 12.18
C ASP A 270 -4.79 -4.54 11.11
N ALA A 271 -5.37 -5.71 11.38
CA ALA A 271 -5.45 -6.80 10.41
C ALA A 271 -6.88 -6.92 9.87
N TYR A 272 -7.03 -7.11 8.57
CA TYR A 272 -8.32 -7.29 7.91
C TYR A 272 -8.36 -8.62 7.16
N GLY A 273 -9.53 -9.25 7.14
CA GLY A 273 -9.82 -10.37 6.26
C GLY A 273 -11.21 -10.19 5.68
N ASP A 274 -11.36 -10.38 4.38
CA ASP A 274 -12.68 -10.40 3.72
C ASP A 274 -12.75 -11.55 2.71
N ASN A 275 -13.95 -11.83 2.23
CA ASN A 275 -14.21 -12.89 1.27
C ASN A 275 -13.68 -12.61 -0.15
N ASP A 276 -13.22 -11.38 -0.39
CA ASP A 276 -12.66 -10.93 -1.67
C ASP A 276 -11.13 -10.76 -1.60
N SER A 277 -10.51 -11.12 -0.46
CA SER A 277 -9.11 -10.84 -0.18
C SER A 277 -8.16 -11.57 -1.13
N PRO A 278 -7.22 -10.86 -1.74
CA PRO A 278 -6.29 -11.43 -2.72
C PRO A 278 -5.23 -12.34 -2.08
N THR A 279 -4.95 -12.17 -0.79
CA THR A 279 -3.98 -13.00 -0.04
C THR A 279 -4.58 -14.32 0.43
N GLY A 280 -5.88 -14.55 0.16
CA GLY A 280 -6.61 -15.72 0.61
C GLY A 280 -6.94 -15.66 2.11
N GLY A 281 -7.28 -16.81 2.67
CA GLY A 281 -7.63 -16.94 4.09
C GLY A 281 -9.13 -17.00 4.38
N TYR A 282 -9.98 -16.63 3.42
CA TYR A 282 -11.42 -16.92 3.45
C TYR A 282 -11.70 -18.32 2.91
N ALA A 283 -12.56 -19.08 3.59
CA ALA A 283 -13.10 -20.32 3.05
C ALA A 283 -14.49 -20.67 3.62
N GLU A 284 -15.29 -21.27 2.75
CA GLU A 284 -16.65 -21.75 3.00
C GLU A 284 -16.64 -23.25 3.29
N SER A 285 -17.55 -23.72 4.13
CA SER A 285 -17.75 -25.15 4.42
C SER A 285 -19.24 -25.48 4.47
N GLY A 286 -19.59 -26.70 4.05
CA GLY A 286 -20.96 -27.14 3.85
C GLY A 286 -21.52 -26.76 2.48
N THR A 287 -22.85 -26.72 2.34
CA THR A 287 -23.57 -26.49 1.08
C THR A 287 -24.34 -25.17 1.09
N GLY A 288 -25.02 -24.86 -0.03
CA GLY A 288 -25.97 -23.74 -0.09
C GLY A 288 -25.34 -22.35 -0.09
N TRP A 289 -24.03 -22.24 -0.34
CA TRP A 289 -23.34 -20.95 -0.43
C TRP A 289 -23.64 -20.24 -1.75
N GLY A 290 -24.08 -18.98 -1.64
CA GLY A 290 -24.36 -18.11 -2.78
C GLY A 290 -23.94 -16.67 -2.52
N SER A 291 -23.96 -15.85 -3.58
CA SER A 291 -23.73 -14.40 -3.46
C SER A 291 -24.99 -13.72 -2.91
N SER A 292 -24.82 -12.89 -1.89
CA SER A 292 -25.91 -12.12 -1.30
C SER A 292 -26.20 -10.88 -2.14
N GLY A 293 -27.48 -10.51 -2.24
CA GLY A 293 -27.91 -9.21 -2.79
C GLY A 293 -27.90 -8.08 -1.76
N LEU A 294 -27.57 -8.37 -0.49
CA LEU A 294 -27.48 -7.34 0.55
C LEU A 294 -26.14 -6.60 0.45
N PRO A 295 -26.11 -5.28 0.75
CA PRO A 295 -24.86 -4.51 0.70
C PRO A 295 -23.84 -5.07 1.69
N ALA A 296 -22.61 -5.32 1.23
CA ALA A 296 -21.50 -5.75 2.09
C ALA A 296 -20.70 -4.54 2.60
N PHE A 297 -19.67 -4.81 3.40
CA PHE A 297 -18.68 -3.81 3.82
C PHE A 297 -17.97 -3.23 2.61
N ALA A 298 -17.78 -1.91 2.64
CA ALA A 298 -17.10 -1.17 1.57
C ALA A 298 -17.63 -1.45 0.15
N ARG A 299 -18.94 -1.74 0.05
CA ARG A 299 -19.66 -2.03 -1.20
C ARG A 299 -19.10 -3.21 -2.00
N LEU A 300 -18.41 -4.13 -1.31
CA LEU A 300 -17.95 -5.40 -1.85
C LEU A 300 -19.10 -6.43 -1.90
N THR A 301 -18.80 -7.68 -2.27
CA THR A 301 -19.82 -8.73 -2.39
C THR A 301 -19.86 -9.57 -1.13
N SER A 302 -21.03 -9.77 -0.52
CA SER A 302 -21.18 -10.70 0.61
C SER A 302 -21.63 -12.08 0.13
N ARG A 303 -21.34 -13.11 0.93
CA ARG A 303 -21.71 -14.51 0.74
C ARG A 303 -22.75 -14.93 1.78
N TYR A 304 -23.60 -15.91 1.49
CA TYR A 304 -24.57 -16.42 2.46
C TYR A 304 -24.86 -17.91 2.29
N SER A 305 -25.29 -18.56 3.37
CA SER A 305 -25.88 -19.91 3.33
C SER A 305 -26.96 -20.06 4.40
N CYS A 306 -28.00 -20.82 4.06
CA CYS A 306 -29.12 -21.15 4.94
C CYS A 306 -29.18 -22.65 5.29
N ASP A 307 -28.18 -23.43 4.87
CA ASP A 307 -28.14 -24.87 5.08
C ASP A 307 -27.59 -25.20 6.50
N PRO A 308 -28.12 -26.22 7.20
CA PRO A 308 -27.66 -26.58 8.55
C PRO A 308 -26.19 -26.97 8.59
N GLY A 309 -25.44 -26.47 9.58
CA GLY A 309 -24.05 -26.88 9.81
C GLY A 309 -23.02 -26.25 8.87
N THR A 310 -23.40 -25.29 8.03
CA THR A 310 -22.46 -24.54 7.20
C THR A 310 -21.67 -23.54 8.03
N SER A 311 -20.49 -23.17 7.53
CA SER A 311 -19.65 -22.16 8.18
C SER A 311 -18.76 -21.44 7.19
N ALA A 312 -18.39 -20.22 7.51
CA ALA A 312 -17.31 -19.50 6.84
C ALA A 312 -16.23 -19.13 7.85
N HIS A 313 -14.99 -19.07 7.40
CA HIS A 313 -13.88 -18.64 8.23
C HIS A 313 -12.91 -17.74 7.48
N TRP A 314 -12.22 -16.89 8.24
CA TRP A 314 -11.15 -16.02 7.79
C TRP A 314 -9.92 -16.29 8.63
N THR A 315 -8.77 -16.44 7.98
CA THR A 315 -7.47 -16.45 8.65
C THR A 315 -6.87 -15.06 8.61
N VAL A 316 -6.63 -14.47 9.78
CA VAL A 316 -6.04 -13.13 9.94
C VAL A 316 -4.76 -13.19 10.77
N ARG A 317 -3.80 -12.33 10.45
CA ARG A 317 -2.48 -12.27 11.09
C ARG A 317 -2.28 -10.86 11.65
N PRO A 318 -2.16 -10.68 12.97
CA PRO A 318 -1.86 -9.38 13.55
C PRO A 318 -0.49 -8.89 13.08
N PRO A 319 -0.35 -7.60 12.71
CA PRO A 319 0.93 -7.06 12.25
C PRO A 319 1.95 -6.89 13.38
N ALA A 320 1.53 -6.96 14.65
CA ALA A 320 2.43 -6.92 15.80
C ALA A 320 1.86 -7.71 16.98
N THR A 321 2.72 -8.07 17.93
CA THR A 321 2.29 -8.64 19.20
C THR A 321 1.64 -7.55 20.05
N GLY A 322 0.45 -7.82 20.61
CA GLY A 322 -0.25 -6.82 21.40
C GLY A 322 -1.69 -7.17 21.75
N SER A 323 -2.40 -6.17 22.28
CA SER A 323 -3.83 -6.24 22.59
C SER A 323 -4.66 -5.84 21.37
N TYR A 324 -5.63 -6.68 21.01
CA TYR A 324 -6.52 -6.47 19.87
C TYR A 324 -7.98 -6.70 20.27
N ARG A 325 -8.90 -6.01 19.59
CA ARG A 325 -10.32 -6.39 19.55
C ARG A 325 -10.64 -7.01 18.21
N ALA A 326 -11.27 -8.17 18.24
CA ALA A 326 -11.80 -8.81 17.04
C ALA A 326 -13.20 -8.29 16.73
N TYR A 327 -13.46 -8.05 15.45
CA TYR A 327 -14.77 -7.67 14.94
C TYR A 327 -15.15 -8.55 13.76
N PHE A 328 -16.45 -8.80 13.65
CA PHE A 328 -17.08 -9.42 12.51
C PHE A 328 -18.01 -8.41 11.85
N TYR A 329 -17.99 -8.29 10.52
CA TYR A 329 -18.93 -7.43 9.83
C TYR A 329 -20.25 -8.16 9.60
N ARG A 330 -21.26 -7.74 10.35
CA ARG A 330 -22.59 -8.31 10.24
C ARG A 330 -23.34 -7.66 9.09
N VAL A 331 -23.64 -8.45 8.07
CA VAL A 331 -24.64 -8.10 7.04
C VAL A 331 -26.03 -8.50 7.55
N GLY A 332 -26.80 -7.51 8.01
CA GLY A 332 -28.10 -7.72 8.64
C GLY A 332 -29.26 -7.68 7.66
N GLY A 333 -30.33 -8.44 7.91
CA GLY A 333 -31.56 -8.39 7.11
C GLY A 333 -32.43 -9.64 7.21
N ASP A 334 -33.61 -9.56 6.61
CA ASP A 334 -34.65 -10.59 6.66
C ASP A 334 -34.13 -12.00 6.33
N GLY A 335 -34.65 -12.99 7.06
CA GLY A 335 -34.24 -14.40 6.93
C GLY A 335 -32.90 -14.75 7.57
N GLY A 336 -32.21 -13.79 8.21
CA GLY A 336 -30.97 -14.04 8.92
C GLY A 336 -31.15 -14.86 10.21
N GLN A 337 -30.16 -15.68 10.55
CA GLN A 337 -30.12 -16.41 11.82
C GLN A 337 -29.90 -15.43 12.98
N THR A 338 -30.75 -15.51 14.00
CA THR A 338 -30.53 -14.83 15.27
C THR A 338 -29.51 -15.61 16.10
N GLY A 339 -28.50 -14.91 16.63
CA GLY A 339 -27.52 -15.50 17.55
C GLY A 339 -26.61 -16.58 16.97
N ALA A 340 -26.21 -16.46 15.70
CA ALA A 340 -25.18 -17.32 15.13
C ALA A 340 -23.84 -17.13 15.86
N PRO A 341 -23.17 -18.20 16.34
CA PRO A 341 -21.90 -18.06 17.03
C PRO A 341 -20.82 -17.61 16.04
N VAL A 342 -20.11 -16.55 16.41
CA VAL A 342 -18.85 -16.16 15.80
C VAL A 342 -17.74 -16.35 16.81
N THR A 343 -16.67 -17.03 16.42
CA THR A 343 -15.54 -17.38 17.28
C THR A 343 -14.23 -16.84 16.74
N VAL A 344 -13.28 -16.58 17.64
CA VAL A 344 -11.87 -16.35 17.31
C VAL A 344 -11.08 -17.49 17.93
N SER A 345 -10.21 -18.13 17.16
CA SER A 345 -9.40 -19.25 17.63
C SER A 345 -7.96 -19.19 17.12
N ASP A 346 -7.07 -19.93 17.77
CA ASP A 346 -5.63 -19.97 17.47
C ASP A 346 -5.19 -21.30 16.82
N GLY A 347 -6.13 -22.00 16.18
CA GLY A 347 -5.97 -23.30 15.55
C GLY A 347 -6.35 -24.49 16.43
N GLY A 348 -6.42 -24.32 17.75
CA GLY A 348 -6.82 -25.39 18.68
C GLY A 348 -7.70 -24.93 19.85
N THR A 349 -7.66 -23.64 20.18
CA THR A 349 -8.39 -23.07 21.31
C THR A 349 -9.27 -21.91 20.86
N THR A 350 -10.55 -21.93 21.27
CA THR A 350 -11.41 -20.76 21.13
C THR A 350 -11.01 -19.70 22.15
N LEU A 351 -10.54 -18.55 21.67
CA LEU A 351 -10.10 -17.42 22.48
C LEU A 351 -11.24 -16.47 22.82
N ALA A 352 -12.19 -16.30 21.91
CA ALA A 352 -13.38 -15.50 22.10
C ALA A 352 -14.57 -16.06 21.31
N SER A 353 -15.77 -15.73 21.77
CA SER A 353 -17.02 -16.05 21.10
C SER A 353 -18.06 -14.98 21.37
N ALA A 354 -18.88 -14.67 20.38
CA ALA A 354 -20.04 -13.81 20.53
C ALA A 354 -21.19 -14.28 19.61
N PRO A 355 -22.45 -14.18 20.06
CA PRO A 355 -23.59 -14.38 19.17
C PRO A 355 -23.77 -13.17 18.25
N VAL A 356 -24.00 -13.42 16.96
CA VAL A 356 -24.29 -12.41 15.95
C VAL A 356 -25.72 -12.59 15.44
N ASP A 357 -26.50 -11.51 15.51
CA ASP A 357 -27.89 -11.50 15.06
C ASP A 357 -28.02 -11.03 13.60
N PHE A 358 -27.99 -11.96 12.65
CA PHE A 358 -28.16 -11.66 11.23
C PHE A 358 -29.58 -11.20 10.85
N GLY A 359 -30.57 -11.36 11.74
CA GLY A 359 -31.93 -10.87 11.54
C GLY A 359 -32.10 -9.38 11.87
N ALA A 360 -31.13 -8.78 12.58
CA ALA A 360 -31.16 -7.34 12.87
C ALA A 360 -31.06 -6.49 11.60
N ALA A 361 -31.76 -5.36 11.59
CA ALA A 361 -31.72 -4.42 10.48
C ALA A 361 -30.35 -3.73 10.38
N GLY A 362 -29.90 -3.54 9.15
CA GLY A 362 -28.68 -2.80 8.82
C GLY A 362 -27.38 -3.53 9.13
N ASN A 363 -26.30 -3.00 8.58
CA ASN A 363 -24.96 -3.57 8.69
C ASN A 363 -24.15 -2.91 9.80
N ALA A 364 -23.27 -3.68 10.44
CA ALA A 364 -22.39 -3.14 11.47
C ALA A 364 -21.17 -4.03 11.72
N TRP A 365 -20.06 -3.41 12.11
CA TRP A 365 -19.00 -4.11 12.83
C TRP A 365 -19.48 -4.50 14.22
N VAL A 366 -19.53 -5.80 14.51
CA VAL A 366 -19.89 -6.34 15.82
C VAL A 366 -18.67 -6.94 16.52
N PRO A 367 -18.43 -6.64 17.80
CA PRO A 367 -17.29 -7.19 18.52
C PRO A 367 -17.46 -8.69 18.77
N VAL A 368 -16.37 -9.45 18.64
CA VAL A 368 -16.34 -10.88 18.96
C VAL A 368 -15.62 -11.07 20.29
N GLY A 369 -16.37 -10.95 21.39
CA GLY A 369 -15.86 -11.05 22.75
C GLY A 369 -15.10 -9.81 23.22
N GLY A 370 -14.11 -10.02 24.10
CA GLY A 370 -13.31 -8.97 24.74
C GLY A 370 -11.98 -8.69 24.03
N ALA A 371 -11.07 -8.01 24.74
CA ALA A 371 -9.70 -7.82 24.27
C ALA A 371 -8.94 -9.15 24.25
N LEU A 372 -8.12 -9.33 23.22
CA LEU A 372 -7.31 -10.52 22.96
C LEU A 372 -5.84 -10.15 22.97
N SER A 373 -5.02 -10.95 23.65
CA SER A 373 -3.56 -10.86 23.54
C SER A 373 -3.10 -11.73 22.37
N LEU A 374 -2.73 -11.11 21.25
CA LEU A 374 -2.37 -11.79 20.02
C LEU A 374 -0.86 -11.63 19.74
N VAL A 375 -0.30 -12.60 19.03
CA VAL A 375 1.11 -12.66 18.64
C VAL A 375 1.25 -12.26 17.18
N GLU A 376 2.26 -11.46 16.88
CA GLU A 376 2.65 -11.05 15.53
C GLU A 376 2.75 -12.22 14.57
N ASP A 377 2.20 -12.05 13.37
CA ASP A 377 2.22 -13.01 12.25
C ASP A 377 1.62 -14.40 12.56
N ARG A 378 1.17 -14.65 13.80
CA ARG A 378 0.47 -15.89 14.13
C ARG A 378 -0.90 -15.89 13.47
N PRO A 379 -1.29 -16.97 12.76
CA PRO A 379 -2.62 -17.05 12.16
C PRO A 379 -3.67 -17.26 13.25
N TYR A 380 -4.74 -16.46 13.19
CA TYR A 380 -5.95 -16.63 13.98
C TYR A 380 -7.15 -16.79 13.06
N THR A 381 -8.05 -17.69 13.43
CA THR A 381 -9.25 -18.00 12.65
C THR A 381 -10.45 -17.33 13.28
N VAL A 382 -11.11 -16.44 12.53
CA VAL A 382 -12.45 -15.96 12.84
C VAL A 382 -13.45 -16.85 12.10
N ARG A 383 -14.41 -17.48 12.78
CA ARG A 383 -15.37 -18.43 12.18
C ARG A 383 -16.79 -18.10 12.57
N VAL A 384 -17.71 -18.09 11.59
CA VAL A 384 -19.17 -18.03 11.80
C VAL A 384 -19.81 -19.37 11.43
N GLU A 385 -20.79 -19.82 12.22
CA GLU A 385 -21.44 -21.12 12.03
C GLU A 385 -22.96 -21.03 12.02
N ARG A 386 -23.58 -21.78 11.12
CA ARG A 386 -25.03 -21.93 11.01
C ARG A 386 -25.50 -23.02 11.97
N THR A 387 -25.94 -22.62 13.16
CA THR A 387 -26.41 -23.51 14.24
C THR A 387 -27.92 -23.45 14.52
N GLY A 388 -28.64 -22.46 13.98
CA GLY A 388 -30.06 -22.22 14.26
C GLY A 388 -30.86 -21.84 13.00
N ALA A 389 -32.17 -21.60 13.11
CA ALA A 389 -32.99 -21.26 11.94
C ALA A 389 -32.53 -19.94 11.26
N GLY A 390 -32.78 -19.82 9.95
CA GLY A 390 -32.35 -18.67 9.14
C GLY A 390 -30.98 -18.88 8.46
N CYS A 391 -30.40 -17.80 7.94
CA CYS A 391 -29.17 -17.82 7.16
C CYS A 391 -28.03 -17.10 7.88
N ILE A 392 -26.81 -17.60 7.75
CA ILE A 392 -25.59 -16.85 8.08
C ILE A 392 -25.11 -16.10 6.84
N ARG A 393 -24.38 -15.01 7.06
CA ARG A 393 -23.72 -14.24 6.00
C ARG A 393 -22.25 -14.11 6.32
N ALA A 394 -21.43 -14.00 5.27
CA ALA A 394 -19.99 -13.92 5.35
C ALA A 394 -19.52 -12.76 4.48
N ASP A 395 -18.68 -11.92 5.06
CA ASP A 395 -18.20 -10.70 4.42
C ASP A 395 -16.78 -10.40 4.90
N ALA A 396 -16.65 -9.62 5.98
CA ALA A 396 -15.37 -9.17 6.49
C ALA A 396 -15.20 -9.38 8.00
N VAL A 397 -13.94 -9.45 8.43
CA VAL A 397 -13.48 -9.49 9.81
C VAL A 397 -12.30 -8.54 9.99
N LYS A 398 -12.07 -8.06 11.21
CA LYS A 398 -10.87 -7.29 11.53
C LYS A 398 -10.37 -7.51 12.94
N LEU A 399 -9.07 -7.33 13.13
CA LEU A 399 -8.40 -7.21 14.42
C LEU A 399 -7.91 -5.77 14.56
N VAL A 400 -8.52 -5.02 15.48
CA VAL A 400 -8.18 -3.61 15.73
C VAL A 400 -7.28 -3.52 16.94
N ARG A 401 -6.09 -2.96 16.78
CA ARG A 401 -5.13 -2.77 17.87
C ARG A 401 -5.71 -1.82 18.92
N GLN A 402 -5.48 -2.11 20.20
CA GLN A 402 -5.99 -1.34 21.35
C GLN A 402 -4.98 -0.37 21.93
#